data_AF-A0A0F9WQ63-F1
#
_entry.id   AF-A0A0F9WQ63-F1
#
_cell.length_a   1.000
_cell.length_b   1.000
_cell.length_c   1.000
_cell.angle_alpha   90.00
_cell.angle_beta   90.00
_cell.angle_gamma   90.00
#
_symmetry.space_group_name_H-M   'P 1'
#
loop_
_entity.id
_entity.type
_entity.pdbx_description
1 polymer ?
#
loop_
_entity_poly.entity_id
_entity_poly.type
_entity_poly.pdbx_seq_one_letter_code
_entity_poly.pdbx_strand_id
1 'polypeptide(L)' 'MSIVDKQTPVTSGYKRQWTRCKECKNIAYYDYIPYGLGNPTRTLPCGHGLFLRFDEAIDFITEEDAIKETS' A
#
# COMPACT_ATOMS: atom_id res chain seq x y z
N MET A 1 1.04 16.58 0.34
CA MET A 1 0.61 15.80 1.53
C MET A 1 1.44 14.55 1.54
N SER A 2 2.57 14.59 2.26
CA SER A 2 3.44 13.44 2.44
C SER A 2 2.76 12.51 3.43
N ILE A 3 2.46 11.28 2.99
CA ILE A 3 1.64 10.30 3.71
C ILE A 3 2.40 9.67 4.90
N VAL A 4 3.58 10.19 5.23
CA VAL A 4 4.61 9.54 6.08
C VAL A 4 4.91 10.34 7.35
N ASP A 5 4.22 11.46 7.60
CA ASP A 5 4.57 12.31 8.75
C ASP A 5 4.16 11.74 10.12
N LYS A 6 3.26 10.75 10.18
CA LYS A 6 3.00 9.95 11.39
C LYS A 6 2.62 8.55 10.97
N GLN A 7 3.46 7.58 11.30
CA GLN A 7 3.16 6.18 11.08
C GLN A 7 1.85 5.83 11.81
N THR A 8 0.75 5.79 11.08
CA THR A 8 -0.56 5.49 11.65
C THR A 8 -0.49 4.09 12.25
N PRO A 9 -0.76 3.90 13.56
CA PRO A 9 -0.65 2.60 14.19
C PRO A 9 -1.54 1.58 13.48
N VAL A 10 -1.01 0.37 13.27
CA VAL A 10 -1.78 -0.73 12.69
C VAL A 10 -2.78 -1.20 13.74
N THR A 11 -4.06 -1.24 13.40
CA THR A 11 -5.13 -1.73 14.28
C THR A 11 -4.83 -3.16 14.74
N SER A 12 -5.09 -3.48 16.01
CA SER A 12 -4.86 -4.83 16.55
C SER A 12 -5.57 -5.90 15.71
N GLY A 13 -4.85 -6.98 15.38
CA GLY A 13 -5.33 -8.06 14.51
C GLY A 13 -5.20 -7.79 13.01
N TYR A 14 -4.88 -6.55 12.60
CA TYR A 14 -4.59 -6.22 11.22
C TYR A 14 -3.10 -6.40 10.92
N LYS A 15 -2.78 -6.60 9.64
CA LYS A 15 -1.43 -6.53 9.09
C LYS A 15 -1.38 -5.42 8.04
N ARG A 16 -0.23 -4.77 7.90
CA ARG A 16 0.01 -3.76 6.87
C ARG A 16 0.76 -4.37 5.70
N GLN A 17 0.34 -4.05 4.48
CA GLN A 17 1.04 -4.37 3.25
C GLN A 17 1.46 -3.07 2.57
N TRP A 18 2.76 -2.93 2.32
CA TRP A 18 3.32 -1.79 1.59
C TRP A 18 3.44 -2.11 0.10
N THR A 19 3.13 -1.11 -0.72
CA THR A 19 3.08 -1.25 -2.18
C THR A 19 3.65 0.01 -2.84
N ARG A 20 4.29 -0.18 -3.99
CA ARG A 20 4.78 0.91 -4.83
C ARG A 20 4.18 0.79 -6.22
N CYS A 21 3.68 1.91 -6.75
CA CYS A 21 3.21 1.97 -8.13
C CYS A 21 4.38 1.74 -9.10
N LYS A 22 4.23 0.83 -10.07
CA LYS A 22 5.28 0.61 -11.08
C LYS A 22 5.48 1.82 -12.00
N GLU A 23 4.41 2.57 -12.27
CA GLU A 23 4.40 3.70 -13.20
C GLU A 23 4.97 4.97 -12.56
N CYS A 24 4.31 5.51 -11.53
CA CYS A 24 4.69 6.80 -10.93
C CYS A 24 5.51 6.68 -9.64
N LYS A 25 5.84 5.46 -9.20
CA LYS A 25 6.62 5.19 -7.98
C LYS A 25 6.00 5.69 -6.68
N ASN A 26 4.74 6.15 -6.69
CA ASN A 26 4.03 6.49 -5.45
C ASN A 26 3.89 5.27 -4.55
N ILE A 27 4.15 5.48 -3.26
CA ILE A 27 4.03 4.48 -2.22
C ILE A 27 2.66 4.59 -1.55
N ALA A 28 2.06 3.44 -1.28
CA ALA A 28 0.80 3.30 -0.56
C ALA A 28 0.87 2.09 0.39
N TYR A 29 0.03 2.11 1.43
CA TYR A 29 -0.13 0.99 2.33
C TYR A 29 -1.60 0.58 2.46
N TYR A 30 -1.83 -0.70 2.75
CA TYR A 30 -3.16 -1.25 3.03
C TYR A 30 -3.12 -2.08 4.30
N ASP A 31 -4.07 -1.82 5.20
CA ASP A 31 -4.25 -2.62 6.39
C ASP A 31 -5.33 -3.68 6.12
N TYR A 32 -5.04 -4.94 6.45
CA TYR A 32 -5.91 -6.07 6.16
C TYR A 32 -5.98 -7.04 7.35
N ILE A 33 -7.10 -7.76 7.49
CA ILE A 33 -7.24 -8.84 8.47
C ILE A 33 -6.75 -10.14 7.82
N PRO A 34 -5.75 -10.84 8.38
CA PRO A 34 -5.35 -12.16 7.92
C PRO A 34 -6.54 -13.12 7.94
N TYR A 35 -6.74 -13.88 6.86
CA TYR A 35 -7.87 -14.81 6.70
C TYR A 35 -9.27 -14.17 6.72
N GLY A 36 -9.35 -12.84 6.57
CA GLY A 36 -10.62 -12.16 6.35
C GLY A 36 -11.25 -12.59 5.01
N LEU A 37 -12.56 -12.85 5.02
CA LEU A 37 -13.33 -13.18 3.81
C LEU A 37 -13.73 -11.92 3.01
N GLY A 38 -13.44 -10.74 3.53
CA GLY A 38 -13.66 -9.49 2.81
C GLY A 38 -12.71 -9.38 1.63
N ASN A 39 -13.23 -8.98 0.47
CA ASN A 39 -12.42 -8.63 -0.70
C ASN A 39 -12.21 -7.11 -0.71
N PRO A 40 -11.13 -6.58 -0.11
CA PRO A 40 -10.90 -5.15 -0.14
C PRO A 40 -10.58 -4.71 -1.57
N THR A 41 -11.36 -3.76 -2.10
CA THR A 41 -10.99 -3.07 -3.34
C THR A 41 -9.77 -2.20 -3.07
N ARG A 42 -8.60 -2.68 -3.49
CA ARG A 42 -7.32 -1.96 -3.37
C ARG A 42 -7.16 -1.03 -4.57
N THR A 43 -6.87 0.25 -4.30
CA THR A 43 -6.61 1.25 -5.35
C THR A 43 -5.45 2.13 -4.93
N LEU A 44 -4.54 2.39 -5.88
CA LEU A 44 -3.42 3.29 -5.64
C LEU A 44 -3.92 4.73 -5.54
N PRO A 45 -3.35 5.58 -4.66
CA PRO A 45 -3.70 6.99 -4.56
C PRO A 45 -3.48 7.77 -5.86
N CYS A 46 -2.58 7.31 -6.72
CA CYS A 46 -2.31 7.91 -8.03
C CYS A 46 -3.32 7.53 -9.12
N GLY A 47 -4.24 6.60 -8.86
CA GLY A 47 -5.21 6.11 -9.86
C GLY A 47 -4.61 5.21 -10.95
N HIS A 48 -3.30 5.00 -10.98
CA HIS A 48 -2.69 3.99 -11.87
C HIS A 48 -3.15 2.59 -11.46
N GLY A 49 -3.28 1.70 -12.44
CA GLY A 49 -3.78 0.34 -12.20
C GLY A 49 -5.29 0.21 -11.98
N LEU A 50 -6.09 1.26 -12.19
CA LEU A 50 -7.57 1.16 -12.14
C LEU A 50 -8.15 0.27 -13.26
N PHE A 51 -7.45 0.15 -14.39
CA PHE A 51 -7.85 -0.68 -15.54
C PHE A 51 -7.10 -2.02 -15.61
N LEU A 52 -5.99 -2.15 -14.87
CA LEU A 52 -5.17 -3.36 -14.77
C LEU A 52 -5.51 -4.08 -13.48
N ARG A 53 -5.17 -5.37 -13.34
CA ARG A 53 -5.26 -6.01 -12.02
C ARG A 53 -4.30 -5.29 -11.07
N PHE A 54 -4.77 -4.89 -9.89
CA PHE A 54 -3.97 -4.12 -8.93
C PHE A 54 -2.57 -4.71 -8.71
N ASP A 55 -2.47 -6.02 -8.51
CA ASP A 55 -1.21 -6.74 -8.27
C ASP A 55 -0.22 -6.67 -9.46
N GLU A 56 -0.71 -6.42 -10.68
CA GLU A 56 0.14 -6.24 -11.87
C GLU A 56 0.73 -4.82 -11.92
N ALA A 57 -0.01 -3.82 -11.41
CA ALA A 57 0.37 -2.41 -11.43
C ALA A 57 1.32 -2.00 -10.28
N ILE A 58 1.60 -2.89 -9.34
CA ILE A 58 2.41 -2.61 -8.15
C ILE A 58 3.61 -3.54 -7.98
N ASP A 59 4.62 -3.04 -7.27
CA ASP A 59 5.61 -3.85 -6.57
C ASP A 59 5.22 -3.94 -5.09
N PHE A 60 5.31 -5.13 -4.50
CA PHE A 60 5.29 -5.27 -3.05
C PHE A 60 6.66 -4.90 -2.50
N ILE A 61 6.69 -4.01 -1.51
CA ILE A 61 7.91 -3.54 -0.87
C ILE A 61 7.83 -3.76 0.65
N THR A 62 8.97 -3.72 1.33
CA THR A 62 8.98 -3.77 2.79
C THR A 62 8.69 -2.40 3.39
N GLU A 63 8.44 -2.38 4.69
CA GLU A 63 8.28 -1.13 5.43
C GLU A 63 9.57 -0.31 5.43
N GLU A 64 10.73 -0.97 5.56
CA GLU A 64 12.03 -0.31 5.54
C GLU A 64 12.28 0.39 4.20
N ASP A 65 11.90 -0.25 3.09
CA ASP A 65 12.02 0.35 1.76
C ASP A 65 11.06 1.52 1.58
N ALA A 66 9.82 1.37 2.05
CA ALA A 66 8.82 2.44 1.99
C ALA A 66 9.26 3.69 2.76
N ILE A 67 9.82 3.51 3.96
CA ILE A 67 10.32 4.62 4.80
C ILE A 67 11.53 5.28 4.14
N LYS A 68 12.48 4.51 3.60
CA LYS A 68 13.67 5.07 2.91
C LYS A 68 13.31 5.91 1.69
N GLU A 69 12.33 5.48 0.90
CA GLU A 69 11.92 6.17 -0.34
C GLU A 69 11.08 7.42 -0.09
N THR A 70 10.61 7.63 1.15
CA THR A 70 9.75 8.75 1.54
C THR A 70 10.37 9.71 2.56
N SER A 71 11.55 9.37 3.07
CA SER A 71 12.40 10.23 3.93
C SER A 71 13.27 11.15 3.08
#